data_AF-A0A2D5K953-F1
#
_entry.id   AF-A0A2D5K953-F1
#
_cell.length_a   1.000
_cell.length_b   1.000
_cell.length_c   1.000
_cell.angle_alpha   90.00
_cell.angle_beta   90.00
_cell.angle_gamma   90.00
#
_symmetry.space_group_name_H-M   'P 1'
#
loop_
_entity.id
_entity.type
_entity.pdbx_description
1 polymer ?
#
loop_
_entity_poly.entity_id
_entity_poly.type
_entity_poly.pdbx_seq_one_letter_code
_entity_poly.pdbx_strand_id
1 'polypeptide(L)'
;MGMEQLNNTKNHNWVFYFLGYVALWILSNYLHNKFPNKLIKYINYCISFPLSFVLLLFQFAVPTMGIIIHTTLFIALSFSIPLFLTRLNDYFNYLNLTDQTTIFINLTFATCSSVAFYKLILDIVYRFGPFRIKSSEKIKKFKLDALTEYVLNKENIRFIIYSSFFIYLLMFSFQYLQNSSIFEIGEKDRAVYQSFLCFLAFDRLLLNSKRFILMPSELLKKMLVSIIGDEEEKNFR
;
A
#
# COMPACT_ATOMS: atom_id res chain seq x y z
N MET A 1 26.39 -23.52 47.30
CA MET A 1 26.36 -24.61 46.31
C MET A 1 24.93 -25.11 46.10
N GLY A 2 24.00 -24.23 45.71
CA GLY A 2 22.55 -24.55 45.65
C GLY A 2 21.74 -23.74 44.64
N MET A 3 22.32 -22.72 44.01
CA MET A 3 21.67 -21.90 42.97
C MET A 3 22.10 -22.27 41.54
N GLU A 4 23.20 -23.01 41.37
CA GLU A 4 23.70 -23.40 40.04
C GLU A 4 23.04 -24.67 39.49
N GLN A 5 22.50 -25.55 40.35
CA GLN A 5 21.84 -26.79 39.91
C GLN A 5 20.41 -26.56 39.39
N LEU A 6 19.75 -25.45 39.74
CA LEU A 6 18.44 -25.07 39.18
C LEU A 6 18.54 -24.46 37.78
N ASN A 7 19.76 -24.14 37.30
CA ASN A 7 19.95 -23.48 36.01
C ASN A 7 20.25 -24.45 34.86
N ASN A 8 20.49 -25.74 35.16
CA ASN A 8 21.02 -26.71 34.19
C ASN A 8 19.96 -27.65 33.56
N THR A 9 18.67 -27.48 33.88
CA THR A 9 17.55 -28.22 33.26
C THR A 9 16.67 -27.33 32.36
N LYS A 10 17.18 -26.16 31.96
CA LYS A 10 16.46 -25.19 31.13
C LYS A 10 16.56 -25.43 29.62
N ASN A 11 16.70 -26.68 29.18
CA ASN A 11 16.34 -27.03 27.80
C ASN A 11 14.81 -27.20 27.73
N HIS A 12 14.09 -26.09 27.87
CA HIS A 12 12.64 -26.06 27.73
C HIS A 12 12.32 -26.33 26.26
N ASN A 13 11.93 -27.56 25.93
CA ASN A 13 11.35 -27.85 24.63
C ASN A 13 9.92 -27.32 24.62
N TRP A 14 9.76 -26.03 24.30
CA TRP A 14 8.48 -25.32 24.16
C TRP A 14 7.44 -26.09 23.34
N VAL A 15 7.91 -26.89 22.38
CA VAL A 15 7.08 -27.78 21.55
C VAL A 15 6.33 -28.83 22.40
N PHE A 16 6.96 -29.43 23.42
CA PHE A 16 6.30 -30.41 24.29
C PHE A 16 5.24 -29.76 25.18
N TYR A 17 5.49 -28.56 25.70
CA TYR A 17 4.49 -27.82 26.48
C TYR A 17 3.27 -27.43 25.62
N PHE A 18 3.51 -27.01 24.37
CA PHE A 18 2.45 -26.71 23.43
C PHE A 18 1.62 -27.96 23.07
N LEU A 19 2.29 -29.07 22.75
CA LEU A 19 1.62 -30.35 22.45
C LEU A 19 0.81 -30.85 23.64
N GLY A 20 1.34 -30.74 24.87
CA GLY A 20 0.63 -31.09 26.10
C GLY A 20 -0.62 -30.23 26.31
N TYR A 21 -0.54 -28.92 26.04
CA TYR A 21 -1.68 -28.01 26.11
C TYR A 21 -2.76 -28.35 25.06
N VAL A 22 -2.37 -28.64 23.81
CA VAL A 22 -3.31 -29.04 22.76
C VAL A 22 -4.02 -30.35 23.13
N ALA A 23 -3.30 -31.33 23.68
CA ALA A 23 -3.88 -32.58 24.14
C ALA A 23 -4.89 -32.37 25.29
N LEU A 24 -4.54 -31.52 26.28
CA LEU A 24 -5.45 -31.13 27.37
C LEU A 24 -6.71 -30.44 26.86
N TRP A 25 -6.58 -29.57 25.86
CA TRP A 25 -7.72 -28.91 25.23
C TRP A 25 -8.66 -29.91 24.53
N ILE A 26 -8.11 -30.85 23.75
CA ILE A 26 -8.90 -31.92 23.10
C ILE A 26 -9.63 -32.77 24.14
N LEU A 27 -8.93 -33.18 25.21
CA LEU A 27 -9.51 -33.99 26.29
C LEU A 27 -10.65 -33.24 27.00
N SER A 28 -10.44 -31.97 27.33
CA SER A 28 -11.45 -31.10 27.95
C SER A 28 -12.70 -30.97 27.06
N ASN A 29 -12.50 -30.80 25.74
CA ASN A 29 -13.60 -30.65 24.81
C ASN A 29 -14.38 -31.97 24.62
N TYR A 30 -13.68 -33.11 24.60
CA TYR A 30 -14.31 -34.44 24.59
C TYR A 30 -15.15 -34.69 25.85
N LEU A 31 -14.62 -34.37 27.03
CA LEU A 31 -15.33 -34.51 28.30
C LEU A 31 -16.56 -33.60 28.39
N HIS A 32 -16.46 -32.37 27.89
CA HIS A 32 -17.60 -31.44 27.80
C HIS A 32 -18.74 -31.99 26.94
N ASN A 33 -18.40 -32.55 25.77
CA ASN A 33 -19.39 -33.12 24.86
C ASN A 33 -20.05 -34.40 25.40
N LYS A 34 -19.32 -35.20 26.20
CA LYS A 34 -19.83 -36.45 26.79
C LYS A 34 -20.63 -36.25 28.07
N PHE A 35 -20.28 -35.23 28.87
CA PHE A 35 -20.93 -34.93 30.15
C PHE A 35 -21.26 -33.42 30.25
N PRO A 36 -22.49 -33.00 29.88
CA PRO A 36 -22.88 -31.60 29.88
C PRO A 36 -23.21 -31.09 31.29
N ASN A 37 -22.18 -30.97 32.14
CA ASN A 37 -22.28 -30.38 33.47
C ASN A 37 -21.81 -28.91 33.48
N LYS A 38 -22.43 -28.07 34.33
CA LYS A 38 -22.08 -26.65 34.47
C LYS A 38 -20.62 -26.43 34.84
N LEU A 39 -20.06 -27.23 35.75
CA LEU A 39 -18.63 -27.16 36.14
C LEU A 39 -17.68 -27.48 34.98
N ILE A 40 -17.96 -28.56 34.24
CA ILE A 40 -17.14 -28.98 33.08
C ILE A 40 -17.17 -27.90 31.99
N LYS A 41 -18.31 -27.20 31.82
CA LYS A 41 -18.42 -26.05 30.91
C LYS A 41 -17.48 -24.90 31.28
N TYR A 42 -17.39 -24.52 32.56
CA TYR A 42 -16.46 -23.47 33.00
C TYR A 42 -14.99 -23.86 32.84
N ILE A 43 -14.64 -25.11 33.15
CA ILE A 43 -13.29 -25.64 32.96
C ILE A 43 -12.91 -25.60 31.47
N ASN A 44 -13.84 -26.02 30.59
CA ASN A 44 -13.60 -26.00 29.15
C ASN A 44 -13.40 -24.58 28.61
N TYR A 45 -14.14 -23.58 29.13
CA TYR A 45 -13.91 -22.18 28.76
C TYR A 45 -12.54 -21.68 29.22
N CYS A 46 -12.12 -21.96 30.45
CA CYS A 46 -10.81 -21.51 30.95
C CYS A 46 -9.66 -22.11 30.15
N ILE A 47 -9.74 -23.39 29.81
CA ILE A 47 -8.72 -24.07 29.01
C ILE A 47 -8.75 -23.59 27.55
N SER A 48 -9.92 -23.30 26.99
CA SER A 48 -10.06 -22.82 25.61
C SER A 48 -9.71 -21.35 25.43
N PHE A 49 -9.77 -20.54 26.50
CA PHE A 49 -9.58 -19.09 26.43
C PHE A 49 -8.26 -18.65 25.77
N PRO A 50 -7.08 -19.20 26.11
CA PRO A 50 -5.82 -18.85 25.46
C PRO A 50 -5.84 -19.13 23.95
N LEU A 51 -6.40 -20.27 23.54
CA LEU A 51 -6.51 -20.65 22.13
C LEU A 51 -7.49 -19.72 21.38
N SER A 52 -8.65 -19.42 21.98
CA SER A 52 -9.61 -18.48 21.41
C SER A 52 -9.03 -17.08 21.25
N PHE A 53 -8.21 -16.62 22.20
CA PHE A 53 -7.51 -15.34 22.13
C PHE A 53 -6.52 -15.31 20.95
N VAL A 54 -5.73 -16.37 20.75
CA VAL A 54 -4.84 -16.49 19.58
C VAL A 54 -5.62 -16.48 18.27
N LEU A 55 -6.74 -17.22 18.18
CA LEU A 55 -7.59 -17.22 16.99
C LEU A 55 -8.20 -15.84 16.69
N LEU A 56 -8.58 -15.10 17.73
CA LEU A 56 -9.05 -13.72 17.61
C LEU A 56 -7.95 -12.83 17.02
N LEU A 57 -6.71 -12.92 17.51
CA LEU A 57 -5.58 -12.19 16.94
C LEU A 57 -5.37 -12.54 15.46
N PHE A 58 -5.46 -13.81 15.09
CA PHE A 58 -5.40 -14.23 13.69
C PHE A 58 -6.51 -13.63 12.83
N GLN A 59 -7.73 -13.50 13.37
CA GLN A 59 -8.87 -12.94 12.66
C GLN A 59 -8.68 -11.44 12.34
N PHE A 60 -7.92 -10.70 13.15
CA PHE A 60 -7.49 -9.33 12.85
C PHE A 60 -6.23 -9.28 11.99
N ALA A 61 -5.30 -10.22 12.16
CA ALA A 61 -4.05 -10.26 11.40
C ALA A 61 -4.30 -10.45 9.90
N VAL A 62 -5.23 -11.32 9.51
CA VAL A 62 -5.55 -11.60 8.10
C VAL A 62 -5.97 -10.35 7.31
N PRO A 63 -6.99 -9.58 7.73
CA PRO A 63 -7.38 -8.38 6.99
C PRO A 63 -6.28 -7.32 6.97
N THR A 64 -5.54 -7.16 8.08
CA THR A 64 -4.44 -6.20 8.18
C THR A 64 -3.30 -6.55 7.21
N MET A 65 -2.90 -7.81 7.15
CA MET A 65 -1.92 -8.32 6.18
C MET A 65 -2.40 -8.14 4.74
N GLY A 66 -3.69 -8.35 4.48
CA GLY A 66 -4.32 -8.09 3.20
C GLY A 66 -4.10 -6.64 2.74
N ILE A 67 -4.42 -5.68 3.61
CA ILE A 67 -4.25 -4.24 3.33
C ILE A 67 -2.78 -3.90 3.08
N ILE A 68 -1.86 -4.40 3.92
CA ILE A 68 -0.42 -4.16 3.76
C ILE A 68 0.04 -4.65 2.39
N ILE A 69 -0.30 -5.90 2.03
CA ILE A 69 0.11 -6.49 0.75
C ILE A 69 -0.49 -5.72 -0.43
N HIS A 70 -1.76 -5.36 -0.39
CA HIS A 70 -2.39 -4.56 -1.47
C HIS A 70 -1.75 -3.17 -1.59
N THR A 71 -1.43 -2.53 -0.47
CA THR A 71 -0.76 -1.22 -0.46
C THR A 71 0.65 -1.32 -1.03
N THR A 72 1.42 -2.35 -0.64
CA THR A 72 2.76 -2.59 -1.19
C THR A 72 2.71 -2.88 -2.68
N LEU A 73 1.76 -3.70 -3.16
CA LEU A 73 1.57 -3.95 -4.59
C LEU A 73 1.20 -2.69 -5.36
N PHE A 74 0.34 -1.84 -4.79
CA PHE A 74 -0.04 -0.55 -5.39
C PHE A 74 1.19 0.35 -5.59
N ILE A 75 2.02 0.48 -4.56
CA ILE A 75 3.27 1.26 -4.62
C ILE A 75 4.22 0.64 -5.65
N ALA A 76 4.43 -0.68 -5.63
CA ALA A 76 5.31 -1.38 -6.57
C ALA A 76 4.89 -1.16 -8.03
N LEU A 77 3.59 -1.24 -8.33
CA LEU A 77 3.06 -0.99 -9.66
C LEU A 77 3.26 0.47 -10.09
N SER A 78 3.09 1.41 -9.16
CA SER A 78 3.29 2.84 -9.44
C SER A 78 4.75 3.15 -9.82
N PHE A 79 5.71 2.47 -9.17
CA PHE A 79 7.14 2.59 -9.49
C PHE A 79 7.58 1.74 -10.69
N SER A 80 6.81 0.72 -11.07
CA SER A 80 7.19 -0.22 -12.14
C SER A 80 7.38 0.47 -13.49
N ILE A 81 6.47 1.41 -13.83
CA ILE A 81 6.52 2.14 -15.10
C ILE A 81 7.81 2.95 -15.25
N PRO A 82 8.15 3.88 -14.34
CA PRO A 82 9.35 4.66 -14.51
C PRO A 82 10.63 3.84 -14.34
N LEU A 83 10.65 2.83 -13.46
CA LEU A 83 11.80 1.92 -13.34
C LEU A 83 12.07 1.16 -14.64
N PHE A 84 11.02 0.70 -15.32
CA PHE A 84 11.15 0.03 -16.60
C PHE A 84 11.72 0.98 -17.66
N LEU A 85 11.25 2.22 -17.71
CA LEU A 85 11.77 3.24 -18.65
C LEU A 85 13.25 3.56 -18.39
N THR A 86 13.65 3.77 -17.14
CA THR A 86 15.06 4.07 -16.82
C THR A 86 15.96 2.88 -17.14
N ARG A 87 15.50 1.64 -16.87
CA ARG A 87 16.28 0.43 -17.20
C ARG A 87 16.39 0.17 -18.70
N LEU A 88 15.35 0.47 -19.47
CA LEU A 88 15.45 0.42 -20.93
C LEU A 88 16.46 1.45 -21.44
N ASN A 89 16.43 2.66 -20.90
CA ASN A 89 17.41 3.69 -21.26
C ASN A 89 18.85 3.22 -20.98
N ASP A 90 19.09 2.62 -19.82
CA ASP A 90 20.43 2.10 -19.46
C ASP A 90 20.86 0.92 -20.36
N TYR A 91 19.91 0.08 -20.79
CA TYR A 91 20.20 -1.04 -21.69
C TYR A 91 20.61 -0.58 -23.09
N PHE A 92 19.91 0.43 -23.62
CA PHE A 92 20.17 0.96 -24.97
C PHE A 92 21.20 2.11 -25.00
N ASN A 93 21.60 2.63 -23.83
CA ASN A 93 22.44 3.82 -23.69
C ASN A 93 21.93 5.02 -24.51
N TYR A 94 20.62 5.26 -24.53
CA TYR A 94 20.05 6.39 -25.27
C TYR A 94 20.45 7.74 -24.65
N LEU A 95 20.38 7.85 -23.32
CA LEU A 95 20.71 9.06 -22.56
C LEU A 95 21.62 8.72 -21.38
N ASN A 96 22.68 9.50 -21.17
CA ASN A 96 23.53 9.40 -19.99
C ASN A 96 22.84 10.09 -18.80
N LEU A 97 21.92 9.38 -18.15
CA LEU A 97 21.21 9.86 -16.96
C LEU A 97 22.09 9.72 -15.73
N THR A 98 22.22 10.81 -14.96
CA THR A 98 22.83 10.76 -13.63
C THR A 98 21.89 10.08 -12.63
N ASP A 99 22.44 9.49 -11.56
CA ASP A 99 21.66 8.87 -10.48
C ASP A 99 20.54 9.78 -9.94
N GLN A 100 20.80 11.07 -9.87
CA GLN A 100 19.85 12.08 -9.37
C GLN A 100 18.67 12.25 -10.31
N THR A 101 18.95 12.31 -11.62
CA THR A 101 17.92 12.41 -12.64
C THR A 101 17.05 11.17 -12.64
N THR A 102 17.66 9.99 -12.44
CA THR A 102 16.94 8.72 -12.30
C THR A 102 16.03 8.72 -11.06
N ILE A 103 16.50 9.21 -9.90
CA ILE A 103 15.68 9.36 -8.69
C ILE A 103 14.52 10.32 -8.94
N PHE A 104 14.81 11.49 -9.53
CA PHE A 104 13.81 12.50 -9.85
C PHE A 104 12.70 11.95 -10.77
N ILE A 105 13.08 11.29 -11.86
CA ILE A 105 12.13 10.68 -12.81
C ILE A 105 11.28 9.63 -12.10
N ASN A 106 11.92 8.69 -11.39
CA ASN A 106 11.23 7.60 -10.71
C ASN A 106 10.21 8.11 -9.70
N LEU A 107 10.61 9.05 -8.83
CA LEU A 107 9.75 9.56 -7.78
C LEU A 107 8.60 10.41 -8.36
N THR A 108 8.90 11.28 -9.33
CA THR A 108 7.88 12.15 -9.96
C THR A 108 6.85 11.32 -10.70
N PHE A 109 7.29 10.40 -11.56
CA PHE A 109 6.35 9.55 -12.31
C PHE A 109 5.56 8.62 -11.40
N ALA A 110 6.17 8.03 -10.37
CA ALA A 110 5.46 7.14 -9.45
C ALA A 110 4.37 7.89 -8.66
N THR A 111 4.67 9.08 -8.16
CA THR A 111 3.70 9.89 -7.39
C THR A 111 2.59 10.45 -8.28
N CYS A 112 2.93 10.98 -9.46
CA CYS A 112 1.94 11.45 -10.43
C CYS A 112 1.04 10.32 -10.94
N SER A 113 1.61 9.15 -11.27
CA SER A 113 0.86 7.99 -11.77
C SER A 113 -0.08 7.43 -10.70
N SER A 114 0.37 7.38 -9.44
CA SER A 114 -0.43 6.95 -8.28
C SER A 114 -1.73 7.74 -8.16
N VAL A 115 -1.71 9.05 -8.44
CA VAL A 115 -2.90 9.92 -8.31
C VAL A 115 -3.73 9.98 -9.60
N ALA A 116 -3.08 10.03 -10.76
CA ALA A 116 -3.74 10.07 -12.07
C ALA A 116 -4.47 8.78 -12.39
N PHE A 117 -3.77 7.65 -12.27
CA PHE A 117 -4.21 6.34 -12.71
C PHE A 117 -4.62 5.42 -11.57
N TYR A 118 -4.95 5.99 -10.39
CA TYR A 118 -5.23 5.22 -9.17
C TYR A 118 -6.25 4.09 -9.39
N LYS A 119 -7.34 4.32 -10.13
CA LYS A 119 -8.35 3.28 -10.42
C LYS A 119 -7.79 2.12 -11.23
N LEU A 120 -6.96 2.43 -12.22
CA LEU A 120 -6.35 1.43 -13.10
C LEU A 120 -5.35 0.58 -12.32
N ILE A 121 -4.50 1.23 -11.52
CA ILE A 121 -3.54 0.54 -10.65
C ILE A 121 -4.29 -0.35 -9.64
N LEU A 122 -5.37 0.17 -9.02
CA LEU A 122 -6.17 -0.58 -8.06
C LEU A 122 -6.84 -1.82 -8.67
N ASP A 123 -7.37 -1.75 -9.90
CA ASP A 123 -7.96 -2.93 -10.54
C ASP A 123 -6.90 -3.99 -10.90
N ILE A 124 -5.69 -3.57 -11.27
CA ILE A 124 -4.55 -4.48 -11.44
C ILE A 124 -4.21 -5.15 -10.10
N VAL A 125 -4.13 -4.39 -9.00
CA VAL A 125 -3.89 -4.92 -7.65
C VAL A 125 -4.95 -5.96 -7.26
N TYR A 126 -6.23 -5.72 -7.57
CA TYR A 126 -7.29 -6.68 -7.28
C TYR A 126 -7.26 -7.92 -8.19
N ARG A 127 -6.74 -7.80 -9.40
CA ARG A 127 -6.64 -8.92 -10.35
C ARG A 127 -5.43 -9.82 -10.08
N PHE A 128 -4.27 -9.23 -9.79
CA PHE A 128 -3.01 -9.95 -9.62
C PHE A 128 -2.61 -10.16 -8.15
N GLY A 129 -3.32 -9.53 -7.20
CA GLY A 129 -3.04 -9.68 -5.78
C GLY A 129 -3.21 -11.14 -5.28
N PRO A 130 -2.42 -11.56 -4.28
CA PRO A 130 -2.47 -12.91 -3.74
C PRO A 130 -3.80 -13.20 -3.03
N PHE A 131 -4.41 -12.17 -2.43
CA PHE A 131 -5.78 -12.24 -1.94
C PHE A 131 -6.71 -12.02 -3.13
N ARG A 132 -7.18 -13.13 -3.74
CA ARG A 132 -8.16 -13.11 -4.82
C ARG A 132 -9.54 -12.66 -4.29
N ILE A 133 -9.68 -11.37 -3.98
CA ILE A 133 -10.88 -10.76 -3.40
C ILE A 133 -12.12 -11.07 -4.25
N LYS A 134 -11.97 -11.10 -5.58
CA LYS A 134 -13.06 -11.40 -6.52
C LYS A 134 -13.46 -12.89 -6.58
N SER A 135 -12.58 -13.83 -6.20
CA SER A 135 -12.77 -15.27 -6.44
C SER A 135 -12.89 -16.14 -5.18
N SER A 136 -12.41 -15.70 -4.01
CA SER A 136 -12.40 -16.55 -2.80
C SER A 136 -13.48 -16.18 -1.78
N GLU A 137 -14.43 -17.08 -1.53
CA GLU A 137 -15.49 -16.88 -0.53
C GLU A 137 -14.96 -16.74 0.91
N LYS A 138 -13.87 -17.43 1.24
CA LYS A 138 -13.23 -17.33 2.57
C LYS A 138 -12.68 -15.94 2.84
N ILE A 139 -12.21 -15.26 1.79
CA ILE A 139 -11.64 -13.91 1.85
C ILE A 139 -12.75 -12.85 1.82
N LYS A 140 -13.86 -13.08 1.09
CA LYS A 140 -15.02 -12.18 1.07
C LYS A 140 -15.59 -11.88 2.46
N LYS A 141 -15.48 -12.82 3.41
CA LYS A 141 -15.92 -12.62 4.81
C LYS A 141 -15.23 -11.43 5.49
N PHE A 142 -14.02 -11.08 5.08
CA PHE A 142 -13.23 -10.00 5.65
C PHE A 142 -13.45 -8.65 4.95
N LYS A 143 -14.28 -8.58 3.90
CA LYS A 143 -14.57 -7.35 3.12
C LYS A 143 -13.30 -6.56 2.75
N LEU A 144 -12.26 -7.28 2.32
CA LEU A 144 -10.95 -6.70 1.99
C LEU A 144 -11.01 -5.67 0.86
N ASP A 145 -11.96 -5.79 -0.05
CA ASP A 145 -12.29 -4.77 -1.06
C ASP A 145 -12.61 -3.42 -0.42
N ALA A 146 -13.57 -3.39 0.50
CA ALA A 146 -14.00 -2.15 1.14
C ALA A 146 -12.87 -1.53 1.99
N LEU A 147 -12.09 -2.35 2.69
CA LEU A 147 -10.96 -1.86 3.47
C LEU A 147 -9.82 -1.34 2.57
N THR A 148 -9.53 -2.04 1.48
CA THR A 148 -8.49 -1.61 0.54
C THR A 148 -8.90 -0.33 -0.19
N GLU A 149 -10.16 -0.22 -0.61
CA GLU A 149 -10.68 0.99 -1.24
C GLU A 149 -10.74 2.16 -0.26
N TYR A 150 -11.02 1.91 1.03
CA TYR A 150 -10.91 2.93 2.06
C TYR A 150 -9.48 3.47 2.17
N VAL A 151 -8.46 2.60 2.23
CA VAL A 151 -7.06 3.02 2.37
C VAL A 151 -6.51 3.62 1.07
N LEU A 152 -6.80 3.01 -0.08
CA LEU A 152 -6.28 3.39 -1.40
C LEU A 152 -7.29 4.22 -2.22
N ASN A 153 -8.07 5.07 -1.55
CA ASN A 153 -8.85 6.07 -2.27
C ASN A 153 -7.95 7.22 -2.75
N LYS A 154 -8.44 8.00 -3.73
CA LYS A 154 -7.64 9.07 -4.34
C LYS A 154 -7.19 10.15 -3.35
N GLU A 155 -7.97 10.43 -2.33
CA GLU A 155 -7.69 11.50 -1.35
C GLU A 155 -6.65 11.03 -0.33
N ASN A 156 -6.78 9.80 0.15
CA ASN A 156 -5.86 9.13 1.04
C ASN A 156 -4.50 8.87 0.37
N ILE A 157 -4.49 8.49 -0.92
CA ILE A 157 -3.24 8.36 -1.68
C ILE A 157 -2.50 9.72 -1.72
N ARG A 158 -3.21 10.82 -2.01
CA ARG A 158 -2.60 12.16 -1.97
C ARG A 158 -2.10 12.51 -0.59
N PHE A 159 -2.91 12.25 0.44
CA PHE A 159 -2.52 12.50 1.82
C PHE A 159 -1.26 11.72 2.20
N ILE A 160 -1.14 10.45 1.82
CA ILE A 160 0.05 9.62 2.05
C ILE A 160 1.27 10.20 1.34
N ILE A 161 1.13 10.60 0.07
CA ILE A 161 2.24 11.20 -0.70
C ILE A 161 2.67 12.52 -0.04
N TYR A 162 1.73 13.42 0.27
CA TYR A 162 2.03 14.70 0.92
C TYR A 162 2.66 14.51 2.30
N SER A 163 2.15 13.58 3.10
CA SER A 163 2.71 13.27 4.42
C SER A 163 4.12 12.71 4.31
N SER A 164 4.38 11.83 3.33
CA SER A 164 5.70 11.25 3.10
C SER A 164 6.72 12.33 2.73
N PHE A 165 6.37 13.23 1.80
CA PHE A 165 7.21 14.37 1.45
C PHE A 165 7.37 15.35 2.61
N PHE A 166 6.31 15.61 3.38
CA PHE A 166 6.37 16.51 4.53
C PHE A 166 7.32 15.99 5.61
N ILE A 167 7.26 14.71 5.95
CA ILE A 167 8.19 14.08 6.92
C ILE A 167 9.63 14.19 6.39
N TYR A 168 9.86 13.87 5.13
CA TYR A 168 11.18 13.99 4.51
C TYR A 168 11.69 15.43 4.53
N LEU A 169 10.84 16.41 4.16
CA LEU A 169 11.17 17.83 4.18
C LEU A 169 11.46 18.35 5.58
N LEU A 170 10.76 17.84 6.61
CA LEU A 170 11.00 18.22 8.00
C LEU A 170 12.40 17.76 8.42
N MET A 171 12.75 16.50 8.15
CA MET A 171 14.09 15.97 8.40
C MET A 171 15.17 16.75 7.63
N PHE A 172 14.93 16.98 6.34
CA PHE A 172 15.81 17.75 5.47
C PHE A 172 16.02 19.17 5.99
N SER A 173 14.94 19.87 6.37
CA SER A 173 15.00 21.24 6.87
C SER A 173 15.72 21.34 8.21
N PHE A 174 15.48 20.38 9.10
CA PHE A 174 16.17 20.30 10.38
C PHE A 174 17.68 20.12 10.19
N GLN A 175 18.08 19.18 9.33
CA GLN A 175 19.49 18.94 9.02
C GLN A 175 20.14 20.14 8.31
N TYR A 176 19.43 20.76 7.37
CA TYR A 176 19.89 21.95 6.65
C TYR A 176 20.13 23.14 7.59
N LEU A 177 19.23 23.38 8.55
CA LEU A 177 19.34 24.49 9.49
C LEU A 177 20.38 24.24 10.59
N GLN A 178 20.61 22.99 11.00
CA GLN A 178 21.61 22.65 12.02
C GLN A 178 23.05 22.69 11.50
N ASN A 179 23.28 22.27 10.25
CA ASN A 179 24.61 22.22 9.67
C ASN A 179 24.89 23.50 8.85
N SER A 180 25.29 24.58 9.52
CA SER A 180 25.73 25.83 8.86
C SER A 180 27.08 25.74 8.14
N SER A 181 27.69 24.54 8.06
CA SER A 181 28.91 24.31 7.31
C SER A 181 28.97 22.90 6.71
N ILE A 182 29.10 22.83 5.37
CA ILE A 182 29.87 21.79 4.66
C ILE A 182 29.32 20.36 4.78
N PHE A 183 28.01 20.18 4.71
CA PHE A 183 27.49 18.99 4.03
C PHE A 183 27.04 19.45 2.66
N GLU A 184 27.71 18.97 1.63
CA GLU A 184 27.13 18.93 0.29
C GLU A 184 25.69 18.45 0.47
N ILE A 185 24.71 19.33 0.27
CA ILE A 185 23.32 18.90 0.09
C ILE A 185 23.43 17.81 -0.96
N GLY A 186 23.20 16.56 -0.55
CA GLY A 186 23.44 15.43 -1.42
C GLY A 186 22.63 15.72 -2.67
N GLU A 187 23.25 15.65 -3.84
CA GLU A 187 22.57 16.03 -5.06
C GLU A 187 21.27 15.20 -5.26
N LYS A 188 21.18 14.03 -4.58
CA LYS A 188 20.00 13.19 -4.40
C LYS A 188 18.86 13.87 -3.61
N ASP A 189 19.16 14.63 -2.56
CA ASP A 189 18.13 15.35 -1.78
C ASP A 189 17.47 16.46 -2.62
N ARG A 190 18.26 17.11 -3.50
CA ARG A 190 17.71 18.06 -4.48
C ARG A 190 16.74 17.38 -5.44
N ALA A 191 17.04 16.16 -5.89
CA ALA A 191 16.13 15.39 -6.75
C ALA A 191 14.80 15.06 -6.05
N VAL A 192 14.83 14.71 -4.76
CA VAL A 192 13.62 14.47 -3.95
C VAL A 192 12.82 15.77 -3.77
N TYR A 193 13.49 16.89 -3.50
CA TYR A 193 12.83 18.19 -3.40
C TYR A 193 12.18 18.63 -4.72
N GLN A 194 12.87 18.48 -5.84
CA GLN A 194 12.35 18.85 -7.17
C GLN A 194 11.17 17.97 -7.59
N SER A 195 11.23 16.67 -7.29
CA SER A 195 10.11 15.76 -7.57
C SER A 195 8.89 16.09 -6.71
N PHE A 196 9.07 16.52 -5.46
CA PHE A 196 7.98 17.06 -4.65
C PHE A 196 7.33 18.30 -5.28
N LEU A 197 8.13 19.28 -5.71
CA LEU A 197 7.62 20.49 -6.36
C LEU A 197 6.84 20.16 -7.64
N CYS A 198 7.35 19.23 -8.45
CA CYS A 198 6.67 18.77 -9.66
C CYS A 198 5.34 18.09 -9.32
N PHE A 199 5.32 17.21 -8.32
CA PHE A 199 4.09 16.57 -7.85
C PHE A 199 3.07 17.60 -7.31
N LEU A 200 3.53 18.60 -6.55
CA LEU A 200 2.66 19.67 -6.03
C LEU A 200 2.01 20.47 -7.17
N ALA A 201 2.81 20.88 -8.16
CA ALA A 201 2.30 21.57 -9.34
C ALA A 201 1.31 20.70 -10.12
N PHE A 202 1.64 19.41 -10.32
CA PHE A 202 0.79 18.43 -10.98
C PHE A 202 -0.55 18.24 -10.27
N ASP A 203 -0.56 18.07 -8.94
CA ASP A 203 -1.82 17.89 -8.21
C ASP A 203 -2.70 19.15 -8.26
N ARG A 204 -2.09 20.33 -8.20
CA ARG A 204 -2.81 21.61 -8.40
C ARG A 204 -3.41 21.70 -9.81
N LEU A 205 -2.67 21.32 -10.84
CA LEU A 205 -3.19 21.23 -12.20
C LEU A 205 -4.36 20.25 -12.29
N LEU A 206 -4.25 19.07 -11.66
CA LEU A 206 -5.29 18.04 -11.69
C LEU A 206 -6.55 18.47 -10.93
N LEU A 207 -6.41 19.22 -9.84
CA LEU A 207 -7.54 19.79 -9.11
C LEU A 207 -8.25 20.88 -9.92
N ASN A 208 -7.47 21.74 -10.59
CA ASN A 208 -7.99 22.83 -11.40
C ASN A 208 -8.56 22.35 -12.75
N SER A 209 -8.05 21.25 -13.32
CA SER A 209 -8.53 20.72 -14.61
C SER A 209 -9.99 20.29 -14.58
N LYS A 210 -10.53 19.92 -13.41
CA LYS A 210 -11.98 19.70 -13.25
C LYS A 210 -12.83 20.91 -13.60
N ARG A 211 -12.26 22.12 -13.58
CA ARG A 211 -12.93 23.37 -13.98
C ARG A 211 -12.81 23.65 -15.49
N PHE A 212 -11.86 23.02 -16.16
CA PHE A 212 -11.63 23.16 -17.60
C PHE A 212 -12.19 21.94 -18.33
N ILE A 213 -13.46 22.02 -18.71
CA ILE A 213 -14.09 21.00 -19.55
C ILE A 213 -13.65 21.27 -20.99
N LEU A 214 -12.49 20.75 -21.38
CA LEU A 214 -12.07 20.73 -22.78
C LEU A 214 -12.51 19.38 -23.36
N MET A 215 -13.69 19.34 -23.99
CA MET A 215 -14.18 18.13 -24.64
C MET A 215 -13.43 17.95 -25.97
N PRO A 216 -12.67 16.87 -26.17
CA PRO A 216 -11.95 16.64 -27.43
C PRO A 216 -12.88 16.58 -28.63
N SER A 217 -14.11 16.08 -28.44
CA SER A 217 -15.17 16.06 -29.45
C SER A 217 -15.62 17.47 -29.85
N GLU A 218 -15.80 18.38 -28.89
CA GLU A 218 -16.16 19.77 -29.17
C GLU A 218 -15.01 20.53 -29.82
N LEU A 219 -13.77 20.28 -29.38
CA LEU A 219 -12.58 20.86 -29.98
C LEU A 219 -12.43 20.38 -31.43
N LEU A 220 -12.58 19.08 -31.68
CA LEU A 220 -12.54 18.51 -33.03
C LEU A 220 -13.68 19.06 -33.89
N LYS A 221 -14.90 19.19 -33.34
CA LYS A 221 -16.02 19.81 -34.05
C LYS A 221 -15.72 21.26 -34.42
N LYS A 222 -15.19 22.06 -33.48
CA LYS A 222 -14.80 23.45 -33.74
C LYS A 222 -13.65 23.55 -34.74
N MET A 223 -12.68 22.63 -34.69
CA MET A 223 -11.61 22.54 -35.69
C MET A 223 -12.16 22.23 -37.08
N LEU A 224 -13.05 21.24 -37.19
CA LEU A 224 -13.70 20.89 -38.46
C LEU A 224 -14.50 22.06 -39.02
N VAL A 225 -15.32 22.74 -38.19
CA VAL A 225 -16.06 23.95 -38.60
C VAL A 225 -15.11 25.05 -39.07
N SER A 226 -13.98 25.25 -38.38
CA SER A 226 -12.99 26.27 -38.78
C SER A 226 -12.24 25.95 -40.08
N ILE A 227 -12.14 24.66 -40.45
CA ILE A 227 -11.48 24.20 -41.68
C ILE A 227 -12.44 24.22 -42.86
N ILE A 228 -13.69 23.79 -42.64
CA ILE A 228 -14.71 23.63 -43.70
C ILE A 228 -15.37 24.99 -44.04
N GLY A 229 -15.38 25.93 -43.10
CA GLY A 229 -16.07 27.22 -43.26
C GLY A 229 -17.60 27.08 -43.13
N ASP A 230 -18.27 28.16 -42.78
CA ASP A 230 -19.71 28.22 -42.43
C ASP A 230 -20.71 27.79 -43.53
N GLU A 231 -20.25 27.26 -44.67
CA GLU A 231 -21.12 26.93 -45.81
C GLU A 231 -21.82 25.56 -45.71
N GLU A 232 -21.32 24.61 -44.90
CA GLU A 232 -21.90 23.24 -44.81
C GLU A 232 -22.73 22.96 -43.54
N GLU A 233 -22.87 23.91 -42.61
CA GLU A 233 -23.59 23.68 -41.33
C GLU A 233 -25.11 23.44 -41.50
N LYS A 234 -25.66 23.69 -42.71
CA LYS A 234 -27.08 23.46 -43.03
C LYS A 234 -27.43 22.01 -43.40
N ASN A 235 -26.47 21.16 -43.73
CA ASN A 235 -26.75 19.80 -44.22
C ASN A 235 -26.65 18.68 -43.15
N PHE A 236 -26.26 19.02 -41.92
CA PHE A 236 -26.03 18.03 -40.84
C PHE A 236 -26.84 18.29 -39.56
N ARG A 237 -27.94 19.05 -39.63
CA ARG A 237 -28.93 19.13 -38.55
C ARG A 237 -30.05 18.11 -38.72
#